data_AF-D7M8F0-F1
#
_entry.id   AF-D7M8F0-F1
#
_cell.length_a   1.000
_cell.length_b   1.000
_cell.length_c   1.000
_cell.angle_alpha   90.00
_cell.angle_beta   90.00
_cell.angle_gamma   90.00
#
_symmetry.space_group_name_H-M   'P 1'
#
loop_
_entity.id
_entity.type
_entity.pdbx_description
1 polymer ?
#
loop_
_entity_poly.entity_id
_entity_poly.type
_entity_poly.pdbx_seq_one_letter_code
_entity_poly.pdbx_strand_id
1 'polypeptide(L)'
;MEPHHYLSDLNVHSTRWLVHVKILSMWKEPLVNGRVETRIILADEKANRIDANIPNRYYNLNFQAVLKPGLWFCLSDFEVLRAQ
;
A
#
# COMPACT_ATOMS: atom_id res chain seq x y z
N MET A 1 18.86 -6.62 -11.74
CA MET A 1 18.13 -6.22 -10.53
C MET A 1 17.40 -4.95 -10.87
N GLU A 2 16.07 -4.94 -10.84
CA GLU A 2 15.32 -3.69 -11.05
C GLU A 2 15.63 -2.73 -9.90
N PRO A 3 15.83 -1.42 -10.15
CA PRO A 3 16.05 -0.46 -9.09
C PRO A 3 14.78 -0.35 -8.23
N HIS A 4 14.95 -0.50 -6.91
CA HIS A 4 13.89 -0.20 -5.96
C HIS A 4 13.66 1.32 -5.92
N HIS A 5 12.40 1.73 -6.02
CA HIS A 5 12.00 3.14 -5.95
C HIS A 5 11.68 3.52 -4.51
N TYR A 6 11.90 4.80 -4.18
CA TYR A 6 11.44 5.38 -2.93
C TYR A 6 9.99 5.86 -3.04
N LEU A 7 9.31 6.02 -1.90
CA LEU A 7 7.97 6.59 -1.90
C LEU A 7 7.96 8.04 -2.42
N SER A 8 9.07 8.77 -2.23
CA SER A 8 9.25 10.12 -2.77
C SER A 8 9.31 10.19 -4.30
N ASP A 9 9.61 9.07 -4.97
CA ASP A 9 9.74 9.00 -6.42
C ASP A 9 8.39 8.77 -7.10
N LEU A 10 7.39 8.33 -6.32
CA LEU A 10 6.06 8.01 -6.81
C LEU A 10 5.38 9.23 -7.42
N ASN A 11 4.78 9.03 -8.59
CA ASN A 11 3.94 10.02 -9.23
C ASN A 11 2.72 9.35 -9.88
N VAL A 12 1.67 10.15 -10.06
CA VAL A 12 0.36 9.70 -10.55
C VAL A 12 0.33 9.34 -12.04
N HIS A 13 1.41 9.61 -12.78
CA HIS A 13 1.47 9.41 -14.23
C HIS A 13 2.15 8.09 -14.63
N SER A 14 2.60 7.30 -13.66
CA SER A 14 3.19 5.98 -13.87
C SER A 14 2.55 4.97 -12.93
N THR A 15 2.50 3.73 -13.40
CA THR A 15 2.11 2.54 -12.62
C THR A 15 3.25 1.54 -12.49
N ARG A 16 4.39 1.82 -13.15
CA ARG A 16 5.58 0.96 -13.13
C ARG A 16 6.44 1.29 -11.93
N TRP A 17 6.00 0.84 -10.77
CA TRP A 17 6.69 1.04 -9.51
C TRP A 17 7.05 -0.31 -8.89
N LEU A 18 8.23 -0.34 -8.27
CA LEU A 18 8.64 -1.40 -7.37
C LEU A 18 9.21 -0.72 -6.13
N VAL A 19 8.47 -0.77 -5.02
CA VAL A 19 8.86 -0.13 -3.75
C VAL A 19 9.05 -1.17 -2.67
N HIS A 20 10.03 -0.96 -1.79
CA HIS A 20 10.23 -1.79 -0.61
C HIS A 20 9.76 -1.03 0.63
N VAL A 21 8.72 -1.54 1.29
CA VAL A 21 8.01 -0.81 2.34
C VAL A 21 7.68 -1.69 3.53
N LYS A 22 7.67 -1.07 4.70
CA LYS A 22 7.18 -1.65 5.96
C LYS A 22 5.73 -1.27 6.18
N ILE A 23 4.92 -2.23 6.61
CA ILE A 23 3.58 -1.95 7.13
C ILE A 23 3.74 -1.39 8.54
N LEU A 24 3.41 -0.11 8.73
CA LEU A 24 3.41 0.52 10.04
C LEU A 24 2.12 0.25 10.81
N SER A 25 0.98 0.36 10.13
CA SER A 25 -0.35 0.14 10.70
C SER A 25 -1.30 -0.41 9.65
N MET A 26 -2.30 -1.17 10.07
CA MET A 26 -3.33 -1.74 9.22
C MET A 26 -4.64 -1.90 9.98
N TRP A 27 -5.76 -1.45 9.41
CA TRP A 27 -7.08 -1.58 10.00
C TRP A 27 -8.17 -1.73 8.94
N LYS A 28 -9.33 -2.24 9.35
CA LYS A 28 -10.53 -2.32 8.52
C LYS A 28 -11.36 -1.06 8.72
N GLU A 29 -11.71 -0.39 7.64
CA GLU A 29 -12.53 0.82 7.63
C GLU A 29 -13.87 0.54 6.94
N PRO A 30 -15.01 0.64 7.66
CA PRO A 30 -16.33 0.59 7.06
C PRO A 30 -16.58 1.83 6.18
N LEU A 31 -17.11 1.60 4.98
CA LEU A 31 -17.54 2.64 4.05
C LEU A 31 -19.06 2.84 4.12
N VAL A 32 -19.51 4.03 3.70
CA VAL A 32 -20.93 4.46 3.71
C VAL A 32 -21.85 3.51 2.90
N ASN A 33 -21.31 2.83 1.89
CA ASN A 33 -22.05 1.88 1.05
C ASN A 33 -22.10 0.44 1.62
N GLY A 34 -21.74 0.25 2.89
CA GLY A 34 -21.72 -1.06 3.56
C GLY A 34 -20.53 -1.96 3.19
N ARG A 35 -19.59 -1.48 2.37
CA ARG A 35 -18.34 -2.19 2.09
C ARG A 35 -17.30 -1.91 3.17
N VAL A 36 -16.29 -2.77 3.29
CA VAL A 36 -15.17 -2.59 4.22
C VAL A 36 -13.86 -2.54 3.46
N GLU A 37 -13.06 -1.49 3.57
CA GLU A 37 -11.72 -1.44 2.98
C GLU A 37 -10.64 -1.71 4.02
N THR A 38 -9.49 -2.20 3.57
CA THR A 38 -8.32 -2.32 4.45
C THR A 38 -7.43 -1.10 4.21
N ARG A 39 -7.28 -0.26 5.25
CA ARG A 39 -6.37 0.88 5.26
C ARG A 39 -5.01 0.47 5.80
N ILE A 40 -3.95 1.02 5.21
CA ILE A 40 -2.57 0.68 5.54
C ILE A 40 -1.74 1.96 5.55
N ILE A 41 -0.87 2.11 6.55
CA ILE A 41 0.21 3.09 6.53
C ILE A 41 1.49 2.35 6.17
N LEU A 42 2.12 2.76 5.07
CA LEU A 42 3.38 2.21 4.59
C LEU A 42 4.52 3.20 4.83
N ALA A 43 5.72 2.69 5.05
CA ALA A 43 6.93 3.51 5.08
C ALA A 43 8.10 2.84 4.35
N ASP A 44 8.92 3.63 3.69
CA ASP A 44 10.18 3.15 3.11
C ASP A 44 11.35 3.26 4.11
N GLU A 45 12.54 2.84 3.67
CA GLU A 45 13.78 2.92 4.45
C GLU A 45 14.24 4.36 4.76
N LYS A 46 13.75 5.36 4.03
CA LYS A 46 14.00 6.79 4.27
C LYS A 46 12.98 7.42 5.23
N ALA A 47 12.11 6.60 5.82
CA ALA A 47 11.02 7.02 6.69
C ALA A 47 9.98 7.93 6.00
N ASN A 48 9.95 7.97 4.66
CA ASN A 48 8.81 8.54 3.94
C ASN A 48 7.58 7.67 4.22
N ARG A 49 6.41 8.28 4.30
CA ARG A 49 5.15 7.59 4.61
C ARG A 49 4.12 7.84 3.52
N ILE A 50 3.30 6.83 3.27
CA ILE A 50 2.14 6.97 2.39
C ILE A 50 0.97 6.17 2.95
N ASP A 51 -0.22 6.73 2.78
CA ASP A 51 -1.48 6.01 3.03
C ASP A 51 -1.82 5.15 1.82
N ALA A 52 -2.19 3.90 2.07
CA ALA A 52 -2.61 2.96 1.04
C ALA A 52 -3.94 2.32 1.44
N ASN A 53 -4.72 1.93 0.43
CA ASN A 53 -5.92 1.13 0.61
C ASN A 53 -5.84 -0.15 -0.24
N ILE A 54 -6.31 -1.25 0.33
CA ILE A 54 -6.60 -2.46 -0.43
C ILE A 54 -8.11 -2.49 -0.66
N PRO A 55 -8.58 -2.29 -1.90
CA PRO A 55 -10.00 -2.27 -2.19
C PRO A 55 -10.64 -3.64 -1.92
N ASN A 56 -11.89 -3.61 -1.47
CA ASN A 56 -12.62 -4.82 -1.12
C ASN A 56 -13.06 -5.61 -2.36
N ARG A 57 -12.26 -6.62 -2.75
CA ARG A 57 -12.52 -7.66 -3.76
C ARG A 57 -11.62 -8.90 -3.51
N TYR A 58 -11.32 -9.67 -4.57
CA TYR A 58 -10.46 -10.87 -4.68
C TYR A 58 -9.07 -10.78 -4.02
N TYR A 59 -8.60 -9.58 -3.67
CA TYR A 59 -7.28 -9.37 -3.06
C TYR A 59 -7.26 -9.59 -1.55
N ASN A 60 -8.38 -9.36 -0.85
CA ASN A 60 -8.40 -9.41 0.61
C ASN A 60 -8.09 -10.82 1.15
N LEU A 61 -8.59 -11.89 0.50
CA LEU A 61 -8.38 -13.26 0.96
C LEU A 61 -6.91 -13.71 0.85
N ASN A 62 -6.24 -13.35 -0.24
CA ASN A 62 -4.85 -13.77 -0.47
C ASN A 62 -3.86 -12.97 0.38
N PHE A 63 -4.14 -11.69 0.63
CA PHE A 63 -3.22 -10.81 1.34
C PHE A 63 -3.46 -10.74 2.85
N GLN A 64 -4.68 -10.96 3.36
CA GLN A 64 -4.96 -10.85 4.80
C GLN A 64 -4.16 -11.83 5.67
N ALA A 65 -3.81 -13.02 5.15
CA ALA A 65 -3.03 -13.98 5.91
C ALA A 65 -1.57 -13.53 6.13
N VAL A 66 -1.03 -12.75 5.20
CA VAL A 66 0.40 -12.42 5.10
C VAL A 66 0.71 -10.98 5.52
N LEU A 67 -0.14 -10.02 5.16
CA LEU A 67 0.09 -8.61 5.50
C LEU A 67 -0.12 -8.40 7.00
N LYS A 68 0.94 -8.03 7.71
CA LYS A 68 0.91 -7.73 9.14
C LYS A 68 1.78 -6.51 9.45
N PRO A 69 1.37 -5.64 10.39
CA PRO A 69 2.23 -4.58 10.87
C PRO A 69 3.59 -5.10 11.33
N GLY A 70 4.65 -4.34 11.06
CA GLY A 70 6.02 -4.70 11.39
C GLY A 70 6.79 -5.43 10.27
N LEU A 71 6.08 -6.00 9.29
CA LEU A 71 6.70 -6.74 8.19
C LEU A 71 7.01 -5.84 6.99
N TRP A 72 8.06 -6.22 6.25
CA TRP A 72 8.50 -5.58 5.03
C TRP A 72 8.04 -6.35 3.80
N PHE A 73 7.65 -5.63 2.75
CA PHE A 73 7.18 -6.18 1.49
C PHE A 73 7.72 -5.39 0.30
N CYS A 74 7.94 -6.08 -0.82
CA CYS A 74 8.09 -5.43 -2.11
C CYS A 74 6.71 -5.33 -2.76
N LEU A 75 6.30 -4.12 -3.14
CA LEU A 75 5.02 -3.86 -3.79
C LEU A 75 5.25 -3.36 -5.21
N SER A 76 4.46 -3.87 -6.14
CA SER A 76 4.37 -3.45 -7.54
C SER A 76 2.93 -3.42 -8.00
N ASP A 77 2.70 -2.93 -9.22
CA ASP A 77 1.40 -2.98 -9.91
C ASP A 77 0.25 -2.32 -9.12
N PHE A 78 0.53 -1.13 -8.58
CA PHE A 78 -0.43 -0.31 -7.84
C PHE A 78 -0.61 1.07 -8.50
N GLU A 79 -1.74 1.71 -8.17
CA GLU A 79 -2.07 3.06 -8.62
C GLU A 79 -1.68 4.09 -7.55
N VAL A 80 -1.12 5.22 -7.97
CA VAL A 80 -0.81 6.36 -7.11
C VAL A 80 -1.87 7.43 -7.34
N LEU A 81 -2.56 7.82 -6.27
CA LEU A 81 -3.60 8.85 -6.29
C LEU A 81 -3.09 10.14 -5.65
N ARG A 82 -3.59 11.30 -6.09
CA ARG A 82 -3.36 12.55 -5.35
C ARG A 82 -4.18 12.54 -4.08
N ALA A 83 -3.60 13.00 -2.97
CA ALA A 83 -4.36 13.33 -1.77
C ALA A 83 -5.43 14.37 -2.14
N GLN A 84 -6.65 14.13 -1.68
CA GLN A 84 -7.79 15.07 -1.82
C GLN A 84 -7.76 16.10 -0.71
#